data_AF-A0A949QVW6-F1
#
_entry.id   AF-A0A949QVW6-F1
#
_cell.length_a   1.000
_cell.length_b   1.000
_cell.length_c   1.000
_cell.angle_alpha   90.00
_cell.angle_beta   90.00
_cell.angle_gamma   90.00
#
_symmetry.space_group_name_H-M   'P 1'
#
loop_
_entity.id
_entity.type
_entity.pdbx_description
1 polymer ?
#
loop_
_entity_poly.entity_id
_entity_poly.type
_entity_poly.pdbx_seq_one_letter_code
_entity_poly.pdbx_strand_id
1 'polypeptide(L)'
;MTNIRLVYLYRDASNYKQHGEVILSNEKRLSIEEIDTQVRALLSDGLFFIARQVQLEERFFSVVNEDDHPWHEYVQVEATTDPTFDPIPEVKRDITQFMKELEQAHDSGWDESQVRADLIQQIEKEREALKRWLVSQSHAVKMMENEPIIQTST
;
A
#
# COMPACT_ATOMS: atom_id res chain seq x y z
N MET A 1 -13.54 -29.47 -0.25
CA MET A 1 -13.85 -28.06 -0.59
C MET A 1 -12.59 -27.45 -1.15
N THR A 2 -12.72 -26.55 -2.11
CA THR A 2 -11.57 -25.87 -2.71
C THR A 2 -11.42 -24.52 -2.01
N ASN A 3 -10.23 -24.26 -1.48
CA ASN A 3 -9.87 -22.99 -0.87
C ASN A 3 -9.46 -21.99 -1.96
N ILE A 4 -9.38 -20.72 -1.59
CA ILE A 4 -8.91 -19.64 -2.46
C ILE A 4 -7.54 -19.21 -1.97
N ARG A 5 -6.53 -19.28 -2.83
CA ARG A 5 -5.26 -18.61 -2.61
C ARG A 5 -5.34 -17.23 -3.25
N LEU A 6 -5.08 -16.19 -2.47
CA LEU A 6 -4.84 -14.83 -2.96
C LEU A 6 -3.35 -14.57 -2.87
N VAL A 7 -2.75 -14.16 -3.99
CA VAL A 7 -1.33 -13.84 -4.12
C VAL A 7 -1.20 -12.33 -4.29
N TYR A 8 -0.27 -11.76 -3.55
CA TYR A 8 0.05 -10.34 -3.58
C TYR A 8 1.56 -10.14 -3.45
N LEU A 9 2.02 -8.92 -3.67
CA LEU A 9 3.41 -8.56 -3.43
C LEU A 9 3.55 -7.15 -2.89
N TYR A 10 4.66 -6.93 -2.19
CA TYR A 10 5.22 -5.61 -1.99
C TYR A 10 6.30 -5.38 -3.04
N ARG A 11 6.35 -4.16 -3.60
CA ARG A 11 7.39 -3.70 -4.52
C ARG A 11 7.84 -2.32 -4.07
N ASP A 12 9.14 -2.08 -3.94
CA ASP A 12 9.69 -0.76 -3.68
C ASP A 12 9.89 0.05 -4.97
N ALA A 13 10.24 1.34 -4.86
CA ALA A 13 10.51 2.20 -6.02
C ALA A 13 11.73 1.73 -6.85
N SER A 14 12.63 0.94 -6.26
CA SER A 14 13.77 0.27 -6.91
C SER A 14 13.42 -1.08 -7.55
N ASN A 15 12.14 -1.47 -7.57
CA ASN A 15 11.58 -2.66 -8.20
C ASN A 15 11.97 -4.01 -7.55
N TYR A 16 12.51 -4.02 -6.33
CA TYR A 16 12.67 -5.23 -5.51
C TYR A 16 11.30 -5.70 -5.03
N LYS A 17 11.12 -7.03 -4.90
CA LYS A 17 9.81 -7.64 -4.62
C LYS A 17 9.85 -8.58 -3.43
N GLN A 18 8.78 -8.57 -2.65
CA GLN A 18 8.49 -9.56 -1.62
C GLN A 18 7.08 -10.09 -1.84
N HIS A 19 6.95 -11.40 -2.07
CA HIS A 19 5.67 -12.04 -2.34
C HIS A 19 4.98 -12.43 -1.05
N GLY A 20 3.66 -12.24 -0.98
CA GLY A 20 2.81 -12.73 0.09
C GLY A 20 1.65 -13.56 -0.45
N GLU A 21 1.08 -14.40 0.40
CA GLU A 21 -0.12 -15.15 0.08
C GLU A 21 -1.03 -15.31 1.30
N VAL A 22 -2.30 -15.54 1.03
CA VAL A 22 -3.29 -15.96 2.02
C VAL A 22 -4.17 -17.03 1.39
N ILE A 23 -4.50 -18.08 2.14
CA ILE A 23 -5.36 -19.18 1.69
C ILE A 23 -6.59 -19.20 2.59
N LEU A 24 -7.74 -18.84 2.01
CA LEU A 24 -9.00 -18.69 2.71
C LEU A 24 -9.99 -19.78 2.27
N SER A 25 -10.89 -20.19 3.17
CA SER A 25 -11.96 -21.12 2.80
C SER A 25 -12.95 -20.45 1.83
N ASN A 26 -13.59 -21.27 0.98
CA ASN A 26 -14.64 -20.83 0.04
C ASN A 26 -15.97 -21.49 0.35
N GLU A 27 -16.58 -21.13 1.49
CA GLU A 27 -17.81 -21.79 1.95
C GLU A 27 -18.98 -21.57 0.99
N LYS A 28 -19.07 -20.36 0.41
CA LYS A 28 -20.11 -20.00 -0.56
C LYS A 28 -19.85 -20.50 -1.99
N ARG A 29 -18.71 -21.15 -2.24
CA ARG A 29 -18.33 -21.72 -3.55
C ARG A 29 -18.37 -20.69 -4.68
N LEU A 30 -17.91 -19.48 -4.39
CA LEU A 30 -17.76 -18.43 -5.41
C LEU A 30 -16.75 -18.88 -6.46
N SER A 31 -16.99 -18.50 -7.72
CA SER A 31 -16.03 -18.75 -8.79
C SER A 31 -14.80 -17.85 -8.65
N ILE A 32 -13.68 -18.28 -9.22
CA ILE A 32 -12.44 -17.49 -9.25
C ILE A 32 -12.65 -16.16 -9.99
N GLU A 33 -13.43 -16.16 -11.07
CA GLU A 33 -13.74 -14.96 -11.84
C GLU A 33 -14.56 -13.94 -11.03
N GLU A 34 -15.57 -14.40 -10.29
CA GLU A 34 -16.36 -13.53 -9.41
C GLU A 34 -15.52 -12.94 -8.28
N ILE A 35 -14.59 -13.71 -7.72
CA ILE A 35 -13.68 -13.24 -6.66
C ILE A 35 -12.68 -12.23 -7.23
N ASP A 36 -12.01 -12.55 -8.35
CA ASP A 36 -11.03 -11.65 -8.99
C ASP A 36 -11.66 -10.31 -9.36
N THR A 37 -12.86 -10.35 -9.96
CA THR A 37 -13.60 -9.15 -10.36
C THR A 37 -13.96 -8.27 -9.15
N GLN A 38 -14.47 -8.88 -8.07
CA GLN A 38 -14.83 -8.14 -6.86
C GLN A 38 -13.61 -7.58 -6.14
N VAL A 39 -12.55 -8.38 -5.99
CA VAL A 39 -11.30 -7.90 -5.38
C VAL A 39 -10.81 -6.69 -6.15
N ARG A 40 -10.62 -6.78 -7.47
CA ARG A 40 -10.15 -5.67 -8.30
C ARG A 40 -11.05 -4.43 -8.20
N ALA A 41 -12.37 -4.59 -8.12
CA ALA A 41 -13.28 -3.45 -7.98
C ALA A 41 -13.10 -2.67 -6.66
N LEU A 42 -12.50 -3.30 -5.64
CA LEU A 42 -12.27 -2.71 -4.32
C LEU A 42 -10.83 -2.21 -4.11
N LEU A 43 -9.92 -2.46 -5.06
CA LEU A 43 -8.54 -2.00 -4.98
C LEU A 43 -8.40 -0.58 -5.55
N SER A 44 -7.44 0.18 -5.02
CA SER A 44 -7.02 1.43 -5.64
C SER A 44 -6.46 1.16 -7.03
N ASP A 45 -7.00 1.86 -8.04
CA ASP A 45 -6.71 1.64 -9.47
C ASP A 45 -6.82 0.17 -9.93
N GLY A 46 -7.61 -0.64 -9.22
CA GLY A 46 -7.79 -2.05 -9.53
C GLY A 46 -6.59 -2.96 -9.22
N LEU A 47 -5.55 -2.45 -8.56
CA LEU A 47 -4.29 -3.15 -8.34
C LEU A 47 -3.72 -2.98 -6.93
N PHE A 48 -3.91 -1.82 -6.29
CA PHE A 48 -3.18 -1.46 -5.08
C PHE A 48 -4.07 -1.48 -3.83
N PHE A 49 -3.49 -1.90 -2.71
CA PHE A 49 -4.12 -1.87 -1.40
C PHE A 49 -3.07 -1.73 -0.28
N ILE A 50 -3.52 -1.48 0.95
CA ILE A 50 -2.64 -1.46 2.13
C ILE A 50 -2.90 -2.71 2.95
N ALA A 51 -1.94 -3.65 2.95
CA ALA A 51 -2.08 -4.99 3.54
C ALA A 51 -2.57 -4.96 5.00
N ARG A 52 -2.05 -4.03 5.80
CA ARG A 52 -2.43 -3.86 7.21
C ARG A 52 -3.92 -3.60 7.42
N GLN A 53 -4.54 -2.81 6.53
CA GLN A 53 -5.94 -2.40 6.65
C GLN A 53 -6.92 -3.54 6.32
N VAL A 54 -6.44 -4.60 5.65
CA VAL A 54 -7.18 -5.82 5.36
C VAL A 54 -6.64 -7.03 6.13
N GLN A 55 -5.88 -6.76 7.20
CA GLN A 55 -5.31 -7.77 8.10
C GLN A 55 -4.47 -8.82 7.36
N LEU A 56 -3.71 -8.39 6.35
CA LEU A 56 -2.67 -9.19 5.69
C LEU A 56 -1.29 -8.80 6.21
N GLU A 57 -0.32 -9.70 6.04
CA GLU A 57 1.05 -9.43 6.40
C GLU A 57 1.64 -8.32 5.52
N GLU A 58 2.21 -7.29 6.14
CA GLU A 58 2.96 -6.26 5.44
C GLU A 58 4.31 -6.86 4.99
N ARG A 59 4.47 -7.15 3.70
CA ARG A 59 5.64 -7.87 3.14
C ARG A 59 6.83 -6.94 2.92
N PHE A 60 7.03 -5.95 3.78
CA PHE A 60 8.12 -5.00 3.69
C PHE A 60 9.50 -5.66 3.89
N PHE A 61 10.55 -5.00 3.41
CA PHE A 61 11.91 -5.38 3.72
C PHE A 61 12.25 -5.09 5.20
N SER A 62 13.29 -5.75 5.72
CA SER A 62 13.71 -5.56 7.10
C SER A 62 14.26 -4.16 7.39
N VAL A 63 14.79 -3.49 6.36
CA VAL A 63 15.36 -2.15 6.45
C VAL A 63 14.51 -1.20 5.62
N VAL A 64 13.88 -0.24 6.28
CA VAL A 64 13.12 0.82 5.64
C VAL A 64 14.08 1.87 5.06
N ASN A 65 13.78 2.34 3.85
CA ASN A 65 14.50 3.36 3.11
C ASN A 65 13.53 4.26 2.32
N GLU A 66 14.07 5.17 1.50
CA GLU A 66 13.30 6.19 0.78
C GLU A 66 12.48 5.66 -0.41
N ASP A 67 12.78 4.44 -0.87
CA ASP A 67 12.02 3.77 -1.93
C ASP A 67 10.78 3.06 -1.37
N ASP A 68 10.62 3.02 -0.04
CA ASP A 68 9.52 2.29 0.59
C ASP A 68 8.22 3.09 0.64
N HIS A 69 7.10 2.40 0.40
CA HIS A 69 5.76 2.99 0.38
C HIS A 69 4.71 2.02 0.96
N PRO A 70 3.53 2.48 1.37
CA PRO A 70 2.55 1.63 2.07
C PRO A 70 1.84 0.60 1.17
N TRP A 71 1.89 0.81 -0.15
CA TRP A 71 1.11 0.06 -1.12
C TRP A 71 1.64 -1.34 -1.41
N HIS A 72 0.71 -2.30 -1.46
CA HIS A 72 0.89 -3.65 -1.93
C HIS A 72 0.10 -3.85 -3.23
N GLU A 73 0.59 -4.76 -4.07
CA GLU A 73 0.03 -5.08 -5.37
C GLU A 73 -0.67 -6.43 -5.33
N TYR A 74 -1.91 -6.43 -5.78
CA TYR A 74 -2.64 -7.65 -6.07
C TYR A 74 -2.08 -8.33 -7.31
N VAL A 75 -1.83 -9.63 -7.23
CA VAL A 75 -1.33 -10.43 -8.35
C VAL A 75 -2.47 -11.24 -8.96
N GLN A 76 -3.06 -12.14 -8.18
CA GLN A 76 -4.13 -13.04 -8.64
C GLN A 76 -4.84 -13.76 -7.49
N VAL A 77 -5.98 -14.35 -7.79
CA VAL A 77 -6.62 -15.39 -7.00
C VAL A 77 -6.68 -16.71 -7.78
N GLU A 78 -6.53 -17.83 -7.08
CA GLU A 78 -6.63 -19.16 -7.67
C GLU A 78 -7.33 -20.15 -6.75
N ALA A 79 -7.87 -21.21 -7.34
CA ALA A 79 -8.47 -22.31 -6.60
C ALA A 79 -7.36 -23.26 -6.13
N THR A 80 -7.39 -23.67 -4.86
CA THR A 80 -6.38 -24.58 -4.30
C THR A 80 -6.97 -25.62 -3.34
N THR A 81 -6.27 -26.74 -3.19
CA THR A 81 -6.55 -27.79 -2.19
C THR A 81 -5.69 -27.67 -0.95
N ASP A 82 -4.78 -26.70 -0.90
CA ASP A 82 -3.89 -26.47 0.23
C ASP A 82 -4.67 -26.06 1.48
N PRO A 83 -4.16 -26.35 2.70
CA PRO A 83 -4.80 -25.94 3.93
C PRO A 83 -4.93 -24.42 4.01
N THR A 84 -5.92 -23.93 4.75
CA THR A 84 -6.07 -22.49 5.01
C THR A 84 -4.82 -21.96 5.69
N PHE A 85 -4.36 -20.79 5.22
CA PHE A 85 -3.20 -20.08 5.71
C PHE A 85 -3.60 -18.61 5.82
N ASP A 86 -3.79 -18.16 7.05
CA ASP A 86 -4.22 -16.80 7.35
C ASP A 86 -3.34 -16.23 8.45
N PRO A 87 -2.81 -15.00 8.33
CA PRO A 87 -2.08 -14.34 9.41
C PRO A 87 -2.90 -14.14 10.70
N ILE A 88 -4.24 -14.23 10.64
CA ILE A 88 -5.14 -14.20 11.81
C ILE A 88 -5.95 -15.50 11.96
N PRO A 89 -5.29 -16.64 12.24
CA PRO A 89 -5.92 -17.96 12.18
C PRO A 89 -7.05 -18.16 13.21
N GLU A 90 -7.07 -17.40 14.31
CA GLU A 90 -8.07 -17.49 15.36
C GLU A 90 -9.46 -17.04 14.91
N VAL A 91 -9.51 -16.10 13.95
CA VAL A 91 -10.75 -15.54 13.40
C VAL A 91 -11.44 -16.52 12.45
N LYS A 92 -10.67 -17.42 11.82
CA LYS A 92 -11.16 -18.41 10.83
C LYS A 92 -12.01 -17.74 9.72
N ARG A 93 -11.57 -16.59 9.22
CA ARG A 93 -12.27 -15.88 8.15
C ARG A 93 -12.23 -16.68 6.85
N ASP A 94 -13.31 -16.56 6.07
CA ASP A 94 -13.42 -17.10 4.72
C ASP A 94 -13.20 -16.00 3.67
N ILE A 95 -13.20 -16.35 2.38
CA ILE A 95 -13.04 -15.37 1.30
C ILE A 95 -14.10 -14.27 1.32
N THR A 96 -15.31 -14.57 1.82
CA THR A 96 -16.41 -13.60 1.84
C THR A 96 -16.28 -12.60 2.97
N GLN A 97 -15.75 -13.03 4.11
CA GLN A 97 -15.38 -12.16 5.22
C GLN A 97 -14.20 -11.25 4.83
N PHE A 98 -13.19 -11.81 4.15
CA PHE A 98 -12.09 -11.01 3.62
C PHE A 98 -12.55 -9.94 2.61
N MET A 99 -13.48 -10.27 1.70
CA MET A 99 -14.03 -9.27 0.77
C MET A 99 -14.78 -8.14 1.47
N LYS A 100 -15.44 -8.40 2.62
CA LYS A 100 -16.05 -7.33 3.43
C LYS A 100 -15.01 -6.43 4.09
N GLU A 101 -13.89 -6.99 4.53
CA GLU A 101 -12.78 -6.21 5.09
C GLU A 101 -12.13 -5.34 4.01
N LEU A 102 -11.98 -5.87 2.79
CA LEU A 102 -11.59 -5.09 1.61
C LEU A 102 -12.58 -3.95 1.32
N GLU A 103 -13.88 -4.24 1.29
CA GLU A 103 -14.93 -3.26 1.05
C GLU A 103 -14.91 -2.14 2.11
N GLN A 104 -14.77 -2.50 3.38
CA GLN A 104 -14.66 -1.54 4.46
C GLN A 104 -13.41 -0.64 4.33
N ALA A 105 -12.26 -1.22 3.96
CA ALA A 105 -11.03 -0.44 3.75
C ALA A 105 -11.15 0.49 2.53
N HIS A 106 -11.73 0.00 1.44
CA HIS A 106 -12.04 0.78 0.24
C HIS A 106 -12.94 1.98 0.57
N ASP A 107 -14.06 1.73 1.25
CA ASP A 107 -15.06 2.77 1.59
C ASP A 107 -14.51 3.81 2.58
N SER A 108 -13.59 3.40 3.45
CA SER A 108 -12.93 4.31 4.39
C SER A 108 -11.86 5.18 3.72
N GLY A 109 -11.46 4.83 2.51
CA GLY A 109 -10.28 5.38 1.84
C GLY A 109 -9.00 4.78 2.42
N TRP A 110 -8.10 4.34 1.54
CA TRP A 110 -6.82 3.78 1.92
C TRP A 110 -5.96 4.81 2.68
N ASP A 111 -5.73 4.58 3.97
CA ASP A 111 -4.92 5.47 4.83
C ASP A 111 -3.43 5.13 4.78
N GLU A 112 -2.66 5.87 3.97
CA GLU A 112 -1.20 5.72 3.82
C GLU A 112 -0.41 5.92 5.12
N SER A 113 -1.01 6.51 6.17
CA SER A 113 -0.37 6.71 7.47
C SER A 113 -0.56 5.53 8.44
N GLN A 114 -1.50 4.62 8.18
CA GLN A 114 -1.76 3.45 9.02
C GLN A 114 -0.98 2.23 8.52
N VAL A 115 0.35 2.30 8.66
CA VAL A 115 1.30 1.24 8.30
C VAL A 115 2.28 0.97 9.44
N ARG A 116 3.26 0.09 9.21
CA ARG A 116 4.34 -0.19 10.16
C ARG A 116 5.01 1.10 10.69
N ALA A 117 5.30 1.15 11.98
CA ALA A 117 5.74 2.36 12.67
C ALA A 117 7.08 2.94 12.18
N ASP A 118 7.99 2.07 11.75
CA ASP A 118 9.26 2.46 11.11
C ASP A 118 9.05 3.16 9.77
N LEU A 119 8.10 2.68 8.95
CA LEU A 119 7.71 3.31 7.69
C LEU A 119 7.07 4.69 7.94
N ILE A 120 6.20 4.81 8.95
CA ILE A 120 5.61 6.11 9.34
C ILE A 120 6.71 7.12 9.66
N GLN A 121 7.71 6.74 10.47
CA GLN A 121 8.80 7.63 10.85
C GLN A 121 9.63 8.10 9.66
N GLN A 122 9.87 7.23 8.68
CA GLN A 122 10.61 7.59 7.47
C GLN A 122 9.80 8.57 6.60
N ILE A 123 8.51 8.29 6.36
CA ILE A 123 7.61 9.17 5.61
C ILE A 123 7.53 10.56 6.25
N GLU A 124 7.42 10.63 7.59
CA GLU A 124 7.40 11.89 8.32
C GLU A 124 8.70 12.68 8.15
N LYS A 125 9.86 12.01 8.27
CA LYS A 125 11.18 12.61 8.09
C LYS A 125 11.36 13.19 6.69
N GLU A 126 10.93 12.48 5.65
CA GLU A 126 10.97 12.95 4.27
C GLU A 126 10.05 14.15 4.06
N ARG A 127 8.82 14.09 4.60
CA ARG A 127 7.88 15.20 4.56
C ARG A 127 8.43 16.45 5.23
N GLU A 128 9.13 16.32 6.35
CA GLU A 128 9.82 17.45 7.02
C GLU A 128 11.01 17.98 6.21
N ALA A 129 11.80 17.11 5.59
CA ALA A 129 12.89 17.50 4.70
C ALA A 129 12.36 18.30 3.50
N LEU A 130 11.29 17.83 2.86
CA LEU A 130 10.65 18.49 1.74
C LEU A 130 10.06 19.86 2.14
N LYS A 131 9.40 19.95 3.29
CA LYS A 131 8.89 21.23 3.83
C LYS A 131 10.04 22.23 4.04
N ARG A 132 11.16 21.80 4.65
CA ARG A 132 12.33 22.68 4.86
C ARG A 132 12.94 23.14 3.54
N TRP A 133 13.02 22.26 2.55
CA TRP A 133 13.50 22.58 1.21
C TRP A 133 12.60 23.59 0.49
N LEU A 134 11.28 23.42 0.53
CA LEU A 134 10.33 24.36 -0.07
C LEU A 134 10.42 25.76 0.57
N VAL A 135 10.58 25.83 1.89
CA VAL A 135 10.76 27.11 2.60
C VAL A 135 12.08 27.79 2.22
N SER A 136 13.18 27.05 2.06
CA SER A 136 14.46 27.63 1.66
C SER A 136 14.42 28.15 0.22
N GLN A 137 13.75 27.44 -0.69
CA GLN A 137 13.52 27.90 -2.07
C GLN A 137 12.67 29.17 -2.12
N SER A 138 11.59 29.23 -1.33
CA SER A 138 10.75 30.44 -1.23
C SER A 138 11.54 31.65 -0.71
N HIS A 139 12.41 31.45 0.28
CA HIS A 139 13.31 32.52 0.74
C HIS A 139 14.33 32.92 -0.33
N ALA A 140 14.93 31.96 -1.04
CA ALA A 140 15.90 32.26 -2.10
C ALA A 140 15.29 33.08 -3.24
N VAL A 141 14.07 32.74 -3.70
CA VAL A 141 13.35 33.50 -4.73
C VAL A 141 13.06 34.94 -4.26
N LYS A 142 12.63 35.12 -3.00
CA LYS A 142 12.32 36.43 -2.43
C LYS A 142 13.55 37.33 -2.25
N MET A 143 14.74 36.74 -2.10
CA MET A 143 16.00 37.48 -2.04
C MET A 143 16.49 37.91 -3.43
N MET A 144 16.18 37.14 -4.48
CA MET A 144 16.54 37.49 -5.87
C MET A 144 15.63 38.58 -6.46
N GLU A 145 14.37 38.66 -6.06
CA GLU A 145 13.45 39.74 -6.51
C GLU A 145 13.75 41.12 -5.89
N ASN A 146 14.58 41.17 -4.84
CA ASN A 146 14.95 42.39 -4.12
C ASN A 146 16.34 42.94 -4.50
N GLU A 147 16.96 42.46 -5.57
CA GLU A 147 18.21 43.06 -6.06
C GLU A 147 17.93 44.42 -6.73
N PRO A 148 18.52 45.53 -6.24
CA PRO A 148 18.38 46.81 -6.91
C PRO A 148 19.07 46.74 -8.28
N ILE A 149 18.34 47.09 -9.34
CA ILE A 149 18.88 47.28 -10.68
C ILE A 149 19.93 48.40 -10.59
N ILE A 150 21.21 48.03 -10.56
CA ILE A 150 22.30 49.00 -10.68
C ILE A 150 22.28 49.49 -12.13
N GLN A 151 21.66 50.64 -12.36
CA GLN A 151 21.82 51.39 -13.60
C GLN A 151 23.28 51.88 -13.68
N THR A 152 24.13 51.14 -14.39
CA THR A 152 25.46 51.63 -14.77
C THR A 152 25.28 52.74 -15.80
N SER A 153 25.42 53.98 -15.36
CA SER A 153 25.52 55.15 -16.24
C SER A 153 26.99 55.41 -16.60
N THR A 154 27.22 55.47 -17.91
CA THR A 154 28.41 55.99 -18.63
C THR A 154 29.58 55.04 -18.80
#